data_AF-A0A2T2SB94-F1
#
_entry.id   AF-A0A2T2SB94-F1
#
_cell.length_a   1.000
_cell.length_b   1.000
_cell.length_c   1.000
_cell.angle_alpha   90.00
_cell.angle_beta   90.00
_cell.angle_gamma   90.00
#
_symmetry.space_group_name_H-M   'P 1'
#
loop_
_entity.id
_entity.type
_entity.pdbx_description
1 polymer ?
#
loop_
_entity_poly.entity_id
_entity_poly.type
_entity_poly.pdbx_seq_one_letter_code
_entity_poly.pdbx_strand_id
1 'polypeptide(L)'
;MLSVVFRSRTFVAVLALLVVPVSAMAQTVEVGGRGYLDYFYNVAAPDRASGGAEKDVHGFRYRRLYLTADYVLSDAFSGRARLEADEGTNGRPVVKDLSLTWAYSGDHSATMGITPPPAFRIVEDVWGYRVLEKTIMDRQGIVSSRDFGLRLDGPVTGDGTVRYAVMVANNGTARPETDRAKRVYGQLAVRPSEQ
;
A
#
# COMPACT_ATOMS: atom_id res chain seq x y z
N MET A 1 33.69 17.47 41.63
CA MET A 1 33.68 16.74 40.34
C MET A 1 32.76 15.53 40.52
N LEU A 2 31.47 15.68 40.20
CA LEU A 2 30.46 14.65 40.36
C LEU A 2 29.82 14.42 38.99
N SER A 3 30.30 13.42 38.26
CA SER A 3 29.75 13.02 36.97
C SER A 3 28.58 12.07 37.19
N VAL A 4 27.36 12.55 36.95
CA VAL A 4 26.16 11.71 36.88
C VAL A 4 26.12 11.07 35.50
N VAL A 5 26.42 9.77 35.44
CA VAL A 5 26.26 8.95 34.25
C VAL A 5 24.79 8.56 34.14
N PHE A 6 24.06 9.16 33.19
CA PHE A 6 22.71 8.70 32.84
C PHE A 6 22.81 7.42 31.99
N ARG A 7 22.57 6.28 32.65
CA ARG A 7 22.41 4.97 32.00
C ARG A 7 21.09 4.96 31.25
N SER A 8 21.13 4.84 29.92
CA SER A 8 19.94 4.77 29.07
C SER A 8 19.06 3.58 29.48
N ARG A 9 17.82 3.86 29.88
CA ARG A 9 16.80 2.84 30.14
C ARG A 9 16.21 2.43 28.80
N THR A 10 16.81 1.43 28.15
CA THR A 10 16.21 0.79 26.98
C THR A 10 14.96 0.04 27.45
N PHE A 11 13.79 0.62 27.21
CA PHE A 11 12.53 -0.10 27.34
C PHE A 11 12.36 -0.95 26.08
N VAL A 12 12.68 -2.24 26.18
CA VAL A 12 12.25 -3.23 25.19
C VAL A 12 10.82 -3.58 25.54
N ALA A 13 9.86 -2.94 24.87
CA ALA A 13 8.49 -3.44 24.84
C ALA A 13 8.49 -4.70 23.96
N VAL A 14 8.64 -5.86 24.58
CA VAL A 14 8.31 -7.13 23.93
C VAL A 14 6.80 -7.09 23.72
N LEU A 15 6.37 -6.80 22.50
CA LEU A 15 5.01 -7.04 22.09
C LEU A 15 4.82 -8.55 22.18
N ALA A 16 4.18 -9.01 23.26
CA ALA A 16 3.75 -10.39 23.40
C ALA A 16 2.83 -10.68 22.22
N LEU A 17 3.35 -11.37 21.20
CA LEU A 17 2.56 -11.89 20.11
C LEU A 17 1.59 -12.88 20.77
N LEU A 18 0.33 -12.48 20.91
CA LEU A 18 -0.74 -13.33 21.38
C LEU A 18 -0.90 -14.40 20.30
N VAL A 19 -0.20 -15.53 20.47
CA VAL A 19 -0.36 -16.72 19.63
C VAL A 19 -1.72 -17.29 19.98
N VAL A 20 -2.76 -16.75 19.35
CA VAL A 20 -4.08 -17.37 19.36
C VAL A 20 -3.91 -18.69 18.59
N PRO A 21 -4.24 -19.84 19.19
CA PRO A 21 -4.21 -21.10 18.46
C PRO A 21 -5.17 -20.97 17.28
N VAL A 22 -4.62 -20.98 16.07
CA VAL A 22 -5.40 -20.99 14.83
C VAL A 22 -6.06 -22.36 14.75
N SER A 23 -7.26 -22.47 15.31
CA SER A 23 -8.15 -23.60 15.03
C SER A 23 -8.41 -23.64 13.53
N ALA A 24 -8.47 -24.84 12.97
CA ALA A 24 -8.66 -25.08 11.54
C ALA A 24 -9.86 -24.29 11.00
N MET A 25 -9.59 -23.27 10.18
CA MET A 25 -10.58 -22.44 9.48
C MET A 25 -10.31 -22.55 7.99
N ALA A 26 -11.31 -22.27 7.15
CA ALA A 26 -11.23 -22.38 5.70
C ALA A 26 -10.10 -21.49 5.14
N GLN A 27 -8.91 -22.07 4.98
CA GLN A 27 -7.75 -21.40 4.40
C GLN A 27 -7.95 -21.33 2.89
N THR A 28 -8.47 -20.21 2.43
CA THR A 28 -8.53 -19.92 1.00
C THR A 28 -7.35 -19.03 0.65
N VAL A 29 -6.57 -19.47 -0.34
CA VAL A 29 -5.51 -18.67 -0.95
C VAL A 29 -5.88 -18.47 -2.41
N GLU A 30 -6.14 -17.23 -2.78
CA GLU A 30 -6.37 -16.85 -4.16
C GLU A 30 -5.07 -16.27 -4.73
N VAL A 31 -4.53 -16.94 -5.74
CA VAL A 31 -3.34 -16.47 -6.45
C VAL A 31 -3.77 -15.92 -7.81
N GLY A 32 -3.45 -14.65 -8.05
CA GLY A 32 -3.80 -13.94 -9.27
C GLY A 32 -2.65 -13.13 -9.83
N GLY A 33 -2.68 -12.89 -11.13
CA GLY A 33 -1.73 -12.05 -11.83
C GLY A 33 -2.42 -10.91 -12.59
N ARG A 34 -1.72 -9.79 -12.77
CA ARG A 34 -2.19 -8.71 -13.65
C ARG A 34 -1.01 -8.07 -14.37
N GLY A 35 -1.07 -8.03 -15.69
CA GLY A 35 -0.06 -7.38 -16.54
C GLY A 35 -0.65 -6.22 -17.33
N TYR A 36 0.16 -5.19 -17.55
CA TYR A 36 -0.15 -4.06 -18.42
C TYR A 36 0.89 -4.05 -19.54
N LEU A 37 0.44 -4.33 -20.76
CA LEU A 37 1.28 -4.45 -21.95
C LEU A 37 0.83 -3.42 -22.99
N ASP A 38 1.81 -2.70 -23.53
CA ASP A 38 1.62 -1.67 -24.54
C ASP A 38 2.33 -2.08 -25.82
N TYR A 39 1.75 -1.71 -26.95
CA TYR A 39 2.47 -1.51 -28.20
C TYR A 39 2.50 0.00 -28.47
N PHE A 40 3.67 0.55 -28.78
CA PHE A 40 3.83 1.98 -29.03
C PHE A 40 4.50 2.22 -30.38
N TYR A 41 4.22 3.39 -30.98
CA TYR A 41 4.92 3.95 -32.13
C TYR A 41 5.11 5.46 -31.90
N ASN A 42 6.36 5.93 -31.96
CA ASN A 42 6.72 7.33 -31.72
C ASN A 42 6.63 8.13 -33.01
N VAL A 43 5.52 8.82 -33.25
CA VAL A 43 5.32 9.66 -34.46
C VAL A 43 6.31 10.84 -34.52
N ALA A 44 6.67 11.38 -33.36
CA ALA A 44 7.66 12.44 -33.18
C ALA A 44 8.32 12.30 -31.80
N ALA A 45 9.55 12.78 -31.68
CA ALA A 45 10.27 12.87 -30.41
C ALA A 45 10.80 14.30 -30.24
N PRO A 46 10.72 14.90 -29.04
CA PRO A 46 11.34 16.19 -28.77
C PRO A 46 12.88 16.09 -28.85
N ASP A 47 13.55 17.14 -29.31
CA ASP A 47 15.03 17.21 -29.46
C ASP A 47 15.79 16.93 -28.15
N ARG A 48 15.11 17.03 -27.00
CA ARG A 48 15.61 16.70 -25.66
C ARG A 48 14.76 15.61 -25.00
N ALA A 49 14.42 14.55 -25.72
CA ALA A 49 13.77 13.40 -25.12
C ALA A 49 14.70 12.72 -24.09
N SER A 50 14.40 12.89 -22.81
CA SER A 50 15.01 12.09 -21.74
C SER A 50 14.63 10.62 -21.93
N GLY A 51 15.62 9.71 -21.98
CA GLY A 51 15.38 8.26 -21.96
C GLY A 51 15.29 7.56 -23.32
N GLY A 52 15.90 8.12 -24.37
CA GLY A 52 16.06 7.41 -25.65
C GLY A 52 14.79 7.30 -26.50
N ALA A 53 13.82 8.21 -26.32
CA ALA A 53 12.68 8.26 -27.21
C ALA A 53 13.13 8.88 -28.55
N GLU A 54 13.23 8.04 -29.58
CA GLU A 54 13.52 8.45 -30.95
C GLU A 54 12.25 8.44 -31.81
N LYS A 55 12.26 9.25 -32.87
CA LYS A 55 11.20 9.29 -33.87
C LYS A 55 11.16 7.99 -34.67
N ASP A 56 9.96 7.57 -35.06
CA ASP A 56 9.64 6.38 -35.87
C ASP A 56 10.03 5.04 -35.21
N VAL A 57 10.34 5.05 -33.92
CA VAL A 57 10.55 3.83 -33.12
C VAL A 57 9.23 3.27 -32.65
N HIS A 58 9.07 1.95 -32.78
CA HIS A 58 8.01 1.20 -32.14
C HIS A 58 8.53 0.02 -31.35
N GLY A 59 7.69 -0.50 -30.47
CA GLY A 59 8.01 -1.70 -29.74
C GLY A 59 6.88 -2.15 -28.83
N PHE A 60 7.09 -3.33 -28.27
CA PHE A 60 6.32 -3.83 -27.14
C PHE A 60 6.98 -3.37 -25.85
N ARG A 61 6.17 -2.89 -24.92
CA ARG A 61 6.58 -2.48 -23.58
C ARG A 61 5.62 -3.11 -22.58
N TYR A 62 6.12 -3.57 -21.45
CA TYR A 62 5.26 -3.83 -20.30
C TYR A 62 5.39 -2.66 -19.34
N ARG A 63 4.27 -2.14 -18.84
CA ARG A 63 4.29 -1.07 -17.84
C ARG A 63 4.52 -1.63 -16.45
N ARG A 64 3.74 -2.65 -16.08
CA ARG A 64 3.72 -3.27 -14.75
C ARG A 64 3.24 -4.70 -14.83
N LEU A 65 3.84 -5.56 -14.03
CA LEU A 65 3.45 -6.95 -13.82
C LEU A 65 3.21 -7.16 -12.32
N TYR A 66 2.06 -7.75 -11.98
CA TYR A 66 1.67 -8.08 -10.62
C TYR A 66 1.51 -9.58 -10.46
N LEU A 67 2.01 -10.09 -9.34
CA LEU A 67 1.64 -11.40 -8.80
C LEU A 67 1.11 -11.18 -7.39
N THR A 68 -0.13 -11.61 -7.13
CA THR A 68 -0.84 -11.38 -5.88
C THR A 68 -1.27 -12.71 -5.29
N ALA A 69 -1.10 -12.86 -3.98
CA ALA A 69 -1.74 -13.89 -3.18
C ALA A 69 -2.59 -13.20 -2.10
N ASP A 70 -3.90 -13.39 -2.18
CA ASP A 70 -4.85 -12.99 -1.15
C ASP A 70 -5.21 -14.22 -0.32
N TYR A 71 -5.21 -14.08 1.00
CA TYR A 71 -5.43 -15.21 1.90
C TYR A 71 -6.43 -14.88 3.00
N VAL A 72 -7.35 -15.80 3.26
CA VAL A 72 -8.28 -15.77 4.38
C VAL A 72 -7.83 -16.84 5.37
N LEU A 73 -7.42 -16.42 6.56
CA LEU A 73 -6.95 -17.32 7.62
C LEU A 73 -8.10 -17.72 8.55
N SER A 74 -9.09 -16.83 8.73
CA SER A 74 -10.34 -17.05 9.45
C SER A 74 -11.35 -15.94 9.11
N ASP A 75 -12.56 -16.03 9.67
CA ASP A 75 -13.58 -14.97 9.56
C ASP A 75 -13.09 -13.60 10.06
N ALA A 76 -12.11 -13.59 10.98
CA ALA A 76 -11.55 -12.36 11.55
C ALA A 76 -10.21 -11.95 10.91
N PHE A 77 -9.48 -12.88 10.27
CA PHE A 77 -8.12 -12.63 9.79
C PHE A 77 -7.98 -12.91 8.29
N SER A 78 -7.50 -11.91 7.57
CA SER A 78 -7.15 -12.00 6.15
C SER A 78 -5.83 -11.29 5.89
N GLY A 79 -5.27 -11.46 4.71
CA GLY A 79 -4.10 -10.70 4.31
C GLY A 79 -3.81 -10.79 2.82
N ARG A 80 -2.73 -10.10 2.44
CA ARG A 80 -2.27 -9.97 1.06
C ARG A 80 -0.77 -9.99 1.00
N ALA A 81 -0.23 -10.70 0.01
CA ALA A 81 1.14 -10.57 -0.45
C ALA A 81 1.11 -10.23 -1.95
N ARG A 82 1.82 -9.20 -2.38
CA ARG A 82 1.90 -8.80 -3.79
C ARG A 82 3.33 -8.46 -4.17
N LEU A 83 3.76 -9.03 -5.29
CA LEU A 83 4.97 -8.63 -5.99
C LEU A 83 4.62 -7.73 -7.17
N GLU A 84 5.48 -6.77 -7.47
CA GLU A 84 5.43 -5.94 -8.67
C GLU A 84 6.78 -5.92 -9.38
N ALA A 85 6.75 -5.99 -10.70
CA ALA A 85 7.87 -5.63 -11.56
C ALA A 85 7.42 -4.53 -12.52
N ASP A 86 8.19 -3.47 -12.65
CA ASP A 86 7.93 -2.36 -13.57
C ASP A 86 9.24 -1.79 -14.15
N GLU A 87 9.12 -0.77 -15.00
CA GLU A 87 10.29 -0.11 -15.59
C GLU A 87 11.19 0.54 -14.52
N GLY A 88 10.61 1.04 -13.43
CA GLY A 88 11.36 1.62 -12.32
C GLY A 88 12.16 0.58 -11.52
N THR A 89 11.72 -0.68 -11.53
CA THR A 89 12.47 -1.80 -10.92
C THR A 89 13.38 -2.53 -11.92
N ASN A 90 13.48 -2.05 -13.18
CA ASN A 90 14.16 -2.74 -14.27
C ASN A 90 13.69 -4.20 -14.41
N GLY A 91 12.38 -4.44 -14.25
CA GLY A 91 11.78 -5.76 -14.34
C GLY A 91 12.05 -6.69 -13.15
N ARG A 92 12.76 -6.24 -12.12
CA ARG A 92 13.00 -7.04 -10.90
C ARG A 92 11.74 -7.04 -10.04
N PRO A 93 11.21 -8.21 -9.62
CA PRO A 93 10.10 -8.26 -8.69
C PRO A 93 10.48 -7.65 -7.35
N VAL A 94 9.63 -6.76 -6.83
CA VAL A 94 9.74 -6.15 -5.50
C VAL A 94 8.46 -6.39 -4.71
N VAL A 95 8.57 -6.43 -3.39
CA VAL A 95 7.39 -6.52 -2.50
C VAL A 95 6.63 -5.21 -2.56
N LYS A 96 5.41 -5.27 -3.08
CA LYS A 96 4.51 -4.13 -3.19
C LYS A 96 3.52 -4.07 -2.03
N ASP A 97 2.89 -5.20 -1.70
CA ASP A 97 1.99 -5.31 -0.56
C ASP A 97 2.39 -6.54 0.27
N LEU A 98 2.38 -6.41 1.60
CA LEU A 98 2.58 -7.51 2.53
C LEU A 98 1.91 -7.14 3.85
N SER A 99 0.67 -7.59 4.03
CA SER A 99 -0.16 -7.12 5.14
C SER A 99 -1.07 -8.19 5.71
N LEU A 100 -1.34 -8.09 7.02
CA LEU A 100 -2.35 -8.84 7.75
C LEU A 100 -3.44 -7.88 8.22
N THR A 101 -4.69 -8.25 8.03
CA THR A 101 -5.88 -7.50 8.45
C THR A 101 -6.66 -8.31 9.47
N TRP A 102 -7.03 -7.65 10.57
CA TRP A 102 -7.89 -8.17 11.62
C TRP A 102 -9.21 -7.38 11.66
N ALA A 103 -10.32 -8.04 11.37
CA ALA A 103 -11.67 -7.52 11.60
C ALA A 103 -12.04 -7.79 13.06
N TYR A 104 -12.05 -6.75 13.89
CA TYR A 104 -12.17 -6.89 15.34
C TYR A 104 -13.56 -6.55 15.90
N SER A 105 -14.37 -5.78 15.16
CA SER A 105 -15.73 -5.43 15.58
C SER A 105 -16.54 -4.91 14.41
N GLY A 106 -17.60 -5.63 14.01
CA GLY A 106 -18.44 -5.24 12.88
C GLY A 106 -17.60 -4.89 11.64
N ASP A 107 -17.77 -3.67 11.13
CA ASP A 107 -17.05 -3.12 9.98
C ASP A 107 -15.68 -2.50 10.32
N HIS A 108 -15.24 -2.57 11.58
CA HIS A 108 -13.95 -2.06 12.02
C HIS A 108 -12.84 -3.08 11.84
N SER A 109 -11.73 -2.62 11.27
CA SER A 109 -10.56 -3.46 11.02
C SER A 109 -9.25 -2.75 11.30
N ALA A 110 -8.22 -3.55 11.57
CA ALA A 110 -6.85 -3.12 11.74
C ALA A 110 -5.95 -3.87 10.75
N THR A 111 -5.21 -3.14 9.92
CA THR A 111 -4.26 -3.70 8.95
C THR A 111 -2.84 -3.33 9.34
N MET A 112 -1.98 -4.33 9.51
CA MET A 112 -0.55 -4.15 9.77
C MET A 112 0.26 -4.65 8.58
N GLY A 113 1.29 -3.91 8.17
CA GLY A 113 2.21 -4.31 7.12
C GLY A 113 2.41 -3.23 6.07
N ILE A 114 2.97 -3.64 4.92
CA ILE A 114 3.10 -2.78 3.75
C ILE A 114 1.75 -2.72 3.07
N THR A 115 1.05 -1.60 3.23
CA THR A 115 -0.31 -1.39 2.76
C THR A 115 -0.49 0.02 2.18
N PRO A 116 -1.45 0.24 1.27
CA PRO A 116 -1.74 1.59 0.78
C PRO A 116 -2.20 2.52 1.90
N PRO A 117 -1.64 3.74 2.01
CA PRO A 117 -2.17 4.74 2.93
C PRO A 117 -3.52 5.29 2.44
N PRO A 118 -4.36 5.80 3.36
CA PRO A 118 -5.74 6.21 3.04
C PRO A 118 -5.84 7.37 2.03
N ALA A 119 -4.75 8.12 1.82
CA ALA A 119 -4.69 9.21 0.84
C ALA A 119 -4.87 8.75 -0.63
N PHE A 120 -4.56 7.49 -0.96
CA PHE A 120 -4.62 7.01 -2.35
C PHE A 120 -6.00 6.57 -2.80
N ARG A 121 -6.85 6.11 -1.88
CA ARG A 121 -8.14 5.49 -2.25
C ARG A 121 -9.15 6.50 -2.79
N ILE A 122 -9.09 7.77 -2.39
CA ILE A 122 -10.08 8.79 -2.79
C ILE A 122 -10.11 8.98 -4.31
N VAL A 123 -8.94 9.06 -4.95
CA VAL A 123 -8.89 9.36 -6.39
C VAL A 123 -9.34 8.17 -7.23
N GLU A 124 -9.04 6.94 -6.79
CA GLU A 124 -9.46 5.74 -7.53
C GLU A 124 -10.95 5.42 -7.30
N ASP A 125 -11.45 5.57 -6.07
CA ASP A 125 -12.84 5.26 -5.71
C ASP A 125 -13.84 6.32 -6.24
N VAL A 126 -13.47 7.61 -6.33
CA VAL A 126 -14.40 8.67 -6.80
C VAL A 126 -14.60 8.65 -8.31
N TRP A 127 -13.58 8.28 -9.07
CA TRP A 127 -13.61 8.39 -10.54
C TRP A 127 -13.95 7.06 -11.23
N GLY A 128 -13.97 5.94 -10.51
CA GLY A 128 -14.34 4.62 -11.04
C GLY A 128 -13.43 4.08 -12.17
N TYR A 129 -12.38 4.82 -12.53
CA TYR A 129 -11.44 4.47 -13.58
C TYR A 129 -10.01 4.79 -13.14
N ARG A 130 -9.10 3.83 -13.35
CA ARG A 130 -7.66 4.02 -13.15
C ARG A 130 -7.03 4.41 -14.49
N VAL A 131 -6.63 5.67 -14.61
CA VAL A 131 -5.84 6.14 -15.75
C VAL A 131 -4.56 5.31 -15.85
N LEU A 132 -4.14 4.97 -17.09
CA LEU A 132 -2.90 4.23 -17.35
C LEU A 132 -1.64 4.96 -16.86
N GLU A 133 -1.75 6.27 -16.61
CA GLU A 133 -0.70 7.15 -16.13
C GLU A 133 -0.77 7.34 -14.61
N LYS A 134 0.39 7.63 -13.99
CA LYS A 134 0.45 7.95 -12.55
C LYS A 134 -0.42 9.19 -12.26
N THR A 135 -1.11 9.20 -11.12
CA THR A 135 -1.84 10.39 -10.65
C THR A 135 -0.86 11.53 -10.39
N ILE A 136 -1.31 12.79 -10.41
CA ILE A 136 -0.44 13.95 -10.13
C ILE A 136 0.28 13.80 -8.78
N MET A 137 -0.42 13.28 -7.76
CA MET A 137 0.16 13.04 -6.44
C MET A 137 1.26 11.96 -6.46
N ASP A 138 1.06 10.88 -7.22
CA ASP A 138 2.05 9.79 -7.39
C ASP A 138 3.25 10.26 -8.24
N ARG A 139 2.99 11.05 -9.29
CA ARG A 139 4.04 11.63 -10.15
C ARG A 139 4.91 12.64 -9.41
N GLN A 140 4.32 13.44 -8.52
CA GLN A 140 5.02 14.45 -7.72
C GLN A 140 5.61 13.89 -6.42
N GLY A 141 5.41 12.60 -6.11
CA GLY A 141 5.96 11.96 -4.91
C GLY A 141 5.42 12.51 -3.58
N ILE A 142 4.26 13.17 -3.59
CA ILE A 142 3.65 13.82 -2.41
C ILE A 142 3.28 12.77 -1.35
N VAL A 143 2.82 11.62 -1.81
CA VAL A 143 2.52 10.46 -0.97
C VAL A 143 3.04 9.22 -1.67
N SER A 144 3.56 8.25 -0.93
CA SER A 144 3.96 6.95 -1.49
C SER A 144 2.75 6.02 -1.58
N SER A 145 2.62 5.30 -2.70
CA SER A 145 1.48 4.40 -2.94
C SER A 145 1.34 3.25 -1.93
N ARG A 146 2.41 2.96 -1.17
CA ARG A 146 2.41 2.10 0.02
C ARG A 146 3.23 2.71 1.13
N ASP A 147 2.95 2.28 2.34
CA ASP A 147 3.82 2.52 3.48
C ASP A 147 3.75 1.32 4.44
N PHE A 148 4.77 1.16 5.27
CA PHE A 148 4.79 0.12 6.29
C PHE A 148 4.31 0.72 7.61
N GLY A 149 3.18 0.25 8.11
CA GLY A 149 2.63 0.74 9.36
C GLY A 149 1.42 -0.04 9.87
N LEU A 150 0.69 0.60 10.77
CA LEU A 150 -0.60 0.16 11.29
C LEU A 150 -1.69 1.12 10.81
N ARG A 151 -2.72 0.56 10.19
CA ARG A 151 -3.89 1.26 9.66
C ARG A 151 -5.14 0.77 10.40
N LEU A 152 -6.04 1.68 10.71
CA LEU A 152 -7.37 1.41 11.25
C LEU A 152 -8.42 1.98 10.30
N ASP A 153 -9.44 1.18 10.01
CA ASP A 153 -10.56 1.54 9.18
C ASP A 153 -11.87 1.22 9.91
N GLY A 154 -12.91 1.99 9.63
CA GLY A 154 -14.25 1.69 10.13
C GLY A 154 -15.28 2.76 9.82
N PRO A 155 -16.56 2.49 10.12
CA PRO A 155 -17.61 3.49 10.08
C PRO A 155 -17.48 4.47 11.26
N VAL A 156 -17.88 5.71 11.02
CA VAL A 156 -18.10 6.73 12.06
C VAL A 156 -19.59 6.78 12.41
N THR A 157 -20.46 6.64 11.41
CA THR A 157 -21.91 6.56 11.58
C THR A 157 -22.39 5.11 11.49
N GLY A 158 -23.40 4.73 12.27
CA GLY A 158 -23.87 3.33 12.33
C GLY A 158 -24.43 2.78 11.01
N ASP A 159 -24.84 3.66 10.10
CA ASP A 159 -25.30 3.35 8.74
C ASP A 159 -24.14 3.27 7.71
N GLY A 160 -22.90 3.54 8.12
CA GLY A 160 -21.73 3.49 7.24
C GLY A 160 -21.59 4.67 6.27
N THR A 161 -22.48 5.67 6.31
CA THR A 161 -22.44 6.87 5.46
C THR A 161 -21.14 7.64 5.62
N VAL A 162 -20.63 7.74 6.85
CA VAL A 162 -19.32 8.35 7.13
C VAL A 162 -18.37 7.25 7.57
N ARG A 163 -17.21 7.17 6.93
CA ARG A 163 -16.15 6.20 7.27
C ARG A 163 -14.83 6.91 7.52
N TYR A 164 -14.04 6.37 8.43
CA TYR A 164 -12.70 6.85 8.73
C TYR A 164 -11.65 5.85 8.25
N ALA A 165 -10.47 6.39 7.95
CA ALA A 165 -9.25 5.62 7.87
C ALA A 165 -8.10 6.42 8.46
N VAL A 166 -7.37 5.84 9.40
CA VAL A 166 -6.18 6.45 10.01
C VAL A 166 -5.01 5.48 9.93
N MET A 167 -3.81 5.98 9.71
CA MET A 167 -2.62 5.14 9.61
C MET A 167 -1.42 5.84 10.22
N VAL A 168 -0.60 5.09 10.94
CA VAL A 168 0.73 5.53 11.41
C VAL A 168 1.77 4.64 10.75
N ALA A 169 2.75 5.24 10.08
CA ALA A 169 3.71 4.52 9.26
C ALA A 169 5.09 5.18 9.19
N ASN A 170 6.03 4.49 8.55
CA ASN A 170 7.44 4.86 8.52
C ASN A 170 7.81 5.91 7.45
N ASN A 171 6.89 6.30 6.55
CA ASN A 171 7.17 7.22 5.43
C ASN A 171 8.28 6.74 4.48
N GLY A 172 8.43 5.42 4.34
CA GLY A 172 9.56 4.80 3.64
C GLY A 172 9.16 3.79 2.56
N THR A 173 7.86 3.70 2.25
CA THR A 173 7.28 2.64 1.41
C THR A 173 7.45 1.26 2.06
N ALA A 174 8.52 0.56 1.73
CA ALA A 174 8.89 -0.74 2.27
C ALA A 174 10.29 -0.73 2.91
N ARG A 175 10.95 0.43 2.94
CA ARG A 175 12.30 0.56 3.48
C ARG A 175 12.27 0.57 5.01
N PRO A 176 13.33 0.04 5.65
CA PRO A 176 13.54 0.26 7.07
C PRO A 176 13.54 1.74 7.41
N GLU A 177 12.99 2.09 8.56
CA GLU A 177 12.97 3.45 9.05
C GLU A 177 14.39 3.90 9.41
N THR A 178 14.77 5.10 8.95
CA THR A 178 16.11 5.68 9.16
C THR A 178 16.09 6.92 10.04
N ASP A 179 14.91 7.34 10.52
CA ASP A 179 14.74 8.52 11.37
C ASP A 179 13.79 8.21 12.55
N ARG A 180 13.43 9.24 13.32
CA ARG A 180 12.61 9.11 14.54
C ARG A 180 11.14 9.50 14.31
N ALA A 181 10.81 10.03 13.16
CA ALA A 181 9.51 10.61 12.86
C ALA A 181 8.57 9.54 12.28
N LYS A 182 7.30 9.58 12.70
CA LYS A 182 6.24 8.79 12.09
C LYS A 182 5.37 9.67 11.23
N ARG A 183 4.94 9.13 10.08
CA ARG A 183 3.91 9.78 9.27
C ARG A 183 2.55 9.29 9.69
N VAL A 184 1.67 10.25 9.96
CA VAL A 184 0.27 10.01 10.26
C VAL A 184 -0.56 10.37 9.04
N TYR A 185 -1.44 9.46 8.64
CA TYR A 185 -2.42 9.67 7.60
C TYR A 185 -3.81 9.66 8.22
N GLY A 186 -4.70 10.50 7.70
CA GLY A 186 -6.10 10.54 8.10
C GLY A 186 -6.98 10.78 6.88
N GLN A 187 -8.15 10.14 6.89
CA GLN A 187 -9.18 10.29 5.89
C GLN A 187 -10.54 10.18 6.57
N LEU A 188 -11.45 11.06 6.14
CA LEU A 188 -12.89 10.92 6.32
C LEU A 188 -13.52 10.84 4.93
N ALA A 189 -14.35 9.84 4.71
CA ALA A 189 -15.08 9.65 3.46
C ALA A 189 -16.58 9.67 3.76
N VAL A 190 -17.33 10.43 2.96
CA VAL A 190 -18.80 10.48 3.02
C VAL A 190 -19.33 9.79 1.77
N ARG A 191 -20.15 8.76 1.95
CA ARG A 191 -20.81 7.99 0.89
C ARG A 191 -22.32 8.01 1.14
N PRO A 192 -23.05 8.98 0.54
CA PRO A 192 -24.47 9.19 0.84
C PRO A 192 -25.41 8.11 0.26
N SER A 193 -24.91 7.18 -0.54
CA SER A 193 -25.64 6.00 -1.01
C SER A 193 -24.69 4.82 -1.24
N GLU A 194 -25.18 3.59 -1.14
CA GLU A 194 -24.46 2.41 -1.62
C GLU A 194 -24.32 2.48 -3.15
N GLN A 195 -23.10 2.26 -3.66
CA GLN A 195 -22.81 2.00 -5.07
C GLN A 195 -22.31 0.57 -5.19
#